data_AF-A0A3B9L086-F1
#
_entry.id   AF-A0A3B9L086-F1
#
_cell.length_a   1.000
_cell.length_b   1.000
_cell.length_c   1.000
_cell.angle_alpha   90.00
_cell.angle_beta   90.00
_cell.angle_gamma   90.00
#
_symmetry.space_group_name_H-M   'P 1'
#
loop_
_entity.id
_entity.type
_entity.pdbx_description
1 polymer ?
#
loop_
_entity_poly.entity_id
_entity_poly.type
_entity_poly.pdbx_seq_one_letter_code
_entity_poly.pdbx_strand_id
1 'polypeptide(L)'
;MTRPSETISSASNPLVKTLKSLERKKGRTETGLFLAEGARLIGQGLANGWKADCVVVAASMAERPHLADLIRQAETSGARVVLAADKLMSRITHKDNAQSVVAAFRQRHLGLDALPQTKDGLFVALYEVRDPGNLGTILRTADCAAISGVILVET
;
A
#
# COMPACT_ATOMS: atom_id res chain seq x y z
N MET A 1 -22.97 -7.11 0.62
CA MET A 1 -23.44 -6.21 -0.45
C MET A 1 -22.21 -5.70 -1.18
N THR A 2 -21.92 -6.25 -2.36
CA THR A 2 -20.82 -5.82 -3.22
C THR A 2 -21.18 -4.45 -3.80
N ARG A 3 -20.42 -3.40 -3.49
CA ARG A 3 -20.62 -2.09 -4.14
C ARG A 3 -20.19 -2.24 -5.60
N PRO A 4 -20.99 -1.82 -6.58
CA PRO A 4 -20.55 -1.85 -7.98
C PRO A 4 -19.26 -1.03 -8.12
N SER A 5 -18.28 -1.59 -8.80
CA SER A 5 -16.99 -0.95 -9.04
C SER A 5 -17.21 0.32 -9.88
N GLU A 6 -16.96 1.48 -9.27
CA GLU A 6 -17.07 2.79 -9.93
C GLU A 6 -15.94 2.97 -10.94
N THR A 7 -16.24 3.45 -12.15
CA THR A 7 -15.22 3.73 -13.16
C THR A 7 -14.92 5.23 -13.23
N ILE A 8 -13.64 5.60 -13.10
CA ILE A 8 -13.15 6.97 -13.22
C ILE A 8 -12.25 7.14 -14.46
N SER A 9 -12.44 8.26 -15.17
CA SER A 9 -11.66 8.58 -16.38
C SER A 9 -10.97 9.95 -16.32
N SER A 10 -11.40 10.84 -15.42
CA SER A 10 -10.89 12.21 -15.32
C SER A 10 -9.79 12.35 -14.27
N ALA A 11 -8.70 13.03 -14.62
CA ALA A 11 -7.66 13.43 -13.68
C ALA A 11 -8.07 14.56 -12.72
N SER A 12 -9.20 15.24 -12.98
CA SER A 12 -9.77 16.19 -12.03
C SER A 12 -10.51 15.53 -10.87
N ASN A 13 -10.76 14.21 -10.96
CA ASN A 13 -11.48 13.46 -9.93
C ASN A 13 -10.80 13.63 -8.55
N PRO A 14 -11.55 13.95 -7.48
CA PRO A 14 -10.99 14.14 -6.14
C PRO A 14 -10.15 12.96 -5.62
N LEU A 15 -10.52 11.73 -5.98
CA LEU A 15 -9.76 10.53 -5.61
C LEU A 15 -8.36 10.58 -6.22
N VAL A 16 -8.23 10.93 -7.50
CA VAL A 16 -6.94 11.04 -8.19
C VAL A 16 -6.06 12.08 -7.50
N LYS A 17 -6.61 13.25 -7.16
CA LYS A 17 -5.87 14.29 -6.42
C LYS A 17 -5.38 13.78 -5.06
N THR A 18 -6.23 13.05 -4.35
CA THR A 18 -5.89 12.45 -3.06
C THR A 18 -4.75 11.45 -3.21
N LEU A 19 -4.86 10.50 -4.13
CA LEU A 19 -3.83 9.47 -4.36
C LEU A 19 -2.48 10.07 -4.75
N LYS A 20 -2.48 11.09 -5.62
CA LYS A 20 -1.25 11.80 -5.99
C LYS A 20 -0.61 12.52 -4.80
N SER A 21 -1.41 13.03 -3.86
CA SER A 21 -0.88 13.70 -2.68
C SER A 21 -0.08 12.76 -1.76
N LEU A 22 -0.32 11.44 -1.82
CA LEU A 22 0.32 10.44 -0.97
C LEU A 22 1.80 10.19 -1.31
N GLU A 23 2.27 10.69 -2.46
CA GLU A 23 3.69 10.71 -2.79
C GLU A 23 4.47 11.58 -1.77
N ARG A 24 3.85 12.65 -1.27
CA ARG A 24 4.48 13.59 -0.34
C ARG A 24 4.14 13.24 1.12
N LYS A 25 5.11 13.44 2.02
CA LYS A 25 4.94 13.28 3.47
C LYS A 25 3.72 14.04 3.99
N LYS A 26 3.53 15.29 3.55
CA LYS A 26 2.38 16.12 3.96
C LYS A 26 1.03 15.46 3.66
N GLY A 27 0.83 14.98 2.43
CA GLY A 27 -0.42 14.30 2.05
C GLY A 27 -0.63 13.00 2.83
N ARG A 28 0.44 12.26 3.08
CA ARG A 28 0.42 11.07 3.94
C ARG A 28 0.02 11.38 5.39
N THR A 29 0.56 12.45 5.97
CA THR A 29 0.25 12.88 7.33
C THR A 29 -1.19 13.38 7.45
N GLU A 30 -1.67 14.19 6.50
CA GLU A 30 -3.03 14.75 6.53
C GLU A 30 -4.12 13.70 6.33
N THR A 31 -3.86 12.70 5.49
CA THR A 31 -4.84 11.64 5.18
C THR A 31 -4.72 10.41 6.08
N GLY A 32 -3.56 10.20 6.69
CA GLY A 32 -3.22 8.94 7.35
C GLY A 32 -3.08 7.75 6.39
N LEU A 33 -2.92 8.01 5.09
CA LEU A 33 -2.83 6.98 4.04
C LEU A 33 -1.41 6.88 3.45
N PHE A 34 -1.08 5.76 2.84
CA PHE A 34 0.09 5.59 1.98
C PHE A 34 -0.27 4.76 0.74
N LEU A 35 0.49 4.95 -0.33
CA LEU A 35 0.27 4.27 -1.60
C LEU A 35 1.09 2.97 -1.67
N ALA A 36 0.47 1.89 -2.10
CA ALA A 36 1.13 0.64 -2.48
C ALA A 36 0.77 0.27 -3.92
N GLU A 37 1.75 -0.22 -4.68
CA GLU A 37 1.59 -0.55 -6.09
C GLU A 37 1.85 -2.04 -6.35
N GLY A 38 1.09 -2.63 -7.27
CA GLY A 38 1.30 -4.00 -7.73
C GLY A 38 0.46 -5.05 -7.00
N ALA A 39 -0.10 -5.98 -7.77
CA ALA A 39 -1.12 -6.92 -7.29
C ALA A 39 -0.63 -7.79 -6.13
N ARG A 40 0.61 -8.28 -6.19
CA ARG A 40 1.19 -9.16 -5.16
C ARG A 40 1.31 -8.45 -3.82
N LEU A 41 1.85 -7.22 -3.79
CA LEU A 41 2.05 -6.46 -2.56
C LEU A 41 0.71 -6.09 -1.92
N ILE A 42 -0.25 -5.67 -2.74
CA ILE A 42 -1.59 -5.31 -2.27
C ILE A 42 -2.31 -6.54 -1.71
N GLY A 43 -2.28 -7.67 -2.42
CA GLY A 43 -2.88 -8.92 -1.95
C GLY A 43 -2.26 -9.43 -0.64
N GLN A 44 -0.93 -9.34 -0.51
CA GLN A 44 -0.23 -9.65 0.75
C GLN A 44 -0.63 -8.70 1.88
N GLY A 45 -0.72 -7.39 1.62
CA GLY A 45 -1.17 -6.41 2.61
C GLY A 45 -2.57 -6.75 3.13
N LEU A 46 -3.52 -6.98 2.23
CA LEU A 46 -4.89 -7.37 2.57
C LEU A 46 -4.95 -8.68 3.37
N ALA A 47 -4.17 -9.70 2.97
CA ALA A 47 -4.11 -10.99 3.66
C ALA A 47 -3.52 -10.87 5.07
N ASN A 48 -2.57 -9.94 5.28
CA ASN A 48 -2.01 -9.60 6.59
C ASN A 48 -2.85 -8.58 7.37
N GLY A 49 -4.12 -8.41 6.96
CA GLY A 49 -5.11 -7.60 7.65
C GLY A 49 -4.89 -6.09 7.52
N TRP A 50 -4.02 -5.59 6.63
CA TRP A 50 -3.91 -4.16 6.36
C TRP A 50 -5.22 -3.61 5.78
N LYS A 51 -5.64 -2.45 6.30
CA LYS A 51 -6.90 -1.82 5.88
C LYS A 51 -6.63 -0.91 4.68
N ALA A 52 -7.11 -1.31 3.51
CA ALA A 52 -7.15 -0.44 2.33
C ALA A 52 -8.39 0.45 2.39
N ASP A 53 -8.20 1.75 2.17
CA ASP A 53 -9.32 2.69 2.00
C ASP A 53 -9.90 2.56 0.59
N CYS A 54 -9.01 2.48 -0.41
CA CYS A 54 -9.38 2.16 -1.78
C CYS A 54 -8.34 1.32 -2.53
N VAL A 55 -8.81 0.55 -3.51
CA VAL A 55 -8.00 -0.15 -4.50
C VAL A 55 -8.44 0.32 -5.89
N VAL A 56 -7.51 0.86 -6.67
CA VAL A 56 -7.72 1.33 -8.03
C VAL A 56 -7.10 0.34 -9.01
N VAL A 57 -7.89 -0.16 -9.95
CA VAL A 57 -7.48 -1.16 -10.95
C VAL A 57 -7.64 -0.56 -12.35
N ALA A 58 -6.68 -0.80 -13.24
CA ALA A 58 -6.82 -0.47 -14.65
C ALA A 58 -8.01 -1.24 -15.25
N ALA A 59 -8.98 -0.53 -15.82
CA ALA A 59 -10.22 -1.11 -16.31
C ALA A 59 -9.99 -2.21 -17.35
N SER A 60 -9.01 -2.02 -18.25
CA SER A 60 -8.62 -3.00 -19.28
C SER A 60 -8.09 -4.34 -18.73
N MET A 61 -7.69 -4.37 -17.46
CA MET A 61 -7.03 -5.51 -16.81
C MET A 61 -7.91 -6.20 -15.76
N ALA A 62 -9.04 -5.59 -15.40
CA ALA A 62 -9.87 -6.02 -14.27
C ALA A 62 -10.39 -7.46 -14.39
N GLU A 63 -10.65 -7.94 -15.61
CA GLU A 63 -11.14 -9.29 -15.87
C GLU A 63 -10.05 -10.37 -15.85
N ARG A 64 -8.76 -9.99 -15.77
CA ARG A 64 -7.69 -10.98 -15.67
C ARG A 64 -7.83 -11.75 -14.35
N PRO A 65 -7.71 -13.10 -14.35
CA PRO A 65 -8.03 -13.91 -13.18
C PRO A 65 -7.39 -13.43 -11.86
N HIS A 66 -6.08 -13.19 -11.87
CA HIS A 66 -5.35 -12.73 -10.69
C HIS A 66 -5.79 -11.34 -10.17
N LEU A 67 -6.28 -10.44 -11.05
CA LEU A 67 -6.81 -9.14 -10.63
C LEU A 67 -8.27 -9.23 -10.19
N ALA A 68 -9.07 -10.08 -10.86
CA ALA A 68 -10.43 -10.38 -10.41
C ALA A 68 -10.42 -10.97 -8.99
N ASP A 69 -9.46 -11.85 -8.68
CA ASP A 69 -9.28 -12.42 -7.34
C ASP A 69 -8.91 -11.34 -6.31
N LEU A 70 -7.98 -10.44 -6.67
CA LEU A 70 -7.58 -9.32 -5.82
C LEU A 70 -8.74 -8.34 -5.58
N ILE A 71 -9.56 -8.06 -6.59
CA ILE A 71 -10.76 -7.23 -6.47
C ILE A 71 -11.71 -7.84 -5.44
N ARG A 72 -12.02 -9.14 -5.56
CA ARG A 72 -12.89 -9.84 -4.59
C ARG A 72 -12.31 -9.83 -3.19
N GLN A 73 -10.98 -10.00 -3.04
CA GLN A 73 -10.30 -9.90 -1.76
C GLN A 73 -10.44 -8.50 -1.16
N ALA A 74 -10.23 -7.46 -1.97
CA ALA A 74 -10.37 -6.06 -1.56
C ALA A 74 -11.80 -5.73 -1.11
N GLU A 75 -12.80 -6.15 -1.88
CA GLU A 75 -14.22 -5.96 -1.53
C GLU A 75 -14.58 -6.69 -0.22
N THR A 76 -14.09 -7.91 -0.05
CA THR A 76 -14.30 -8.71 1.17
C THR A 76 -13.65 -8.05 2.39
N SER A 77 -12.50 -7.40 2.21
CA SER A 77 -11.84 -6.60 3.26
C SER A 77 -12.53 -5.27 3.58
N GLY A 78 -13.56 -4.89 2.81
CA GLY A 78 -14.30 -3.64 2.95
C GLY A 78 -13.68 -2.43 2.24
N ALA A 79 -12.67 -2.65 1.40
CA ALA A 79 -12.04 -1.59 0.62
C ALA A 79 -12.95 -1.09 -0.51
N ARG A 80 -12.89 0.21 -0.83
CA ARG A 80 -13.56 0.76 -2.02
C ARG A 80 -12.78 0.35 -3.27
N VAL A 81 -13.39 -0.42 -4.16
CA VAL A 81 -12.78 -0.75 -5.47
C VAL A 81 -13.22 0.24 -6.53
N VAL A 82 -12.25 0.76 -7.29
CA VAL A 82 -12.44 1.73 -8.37
C VAL A 82 -11.73 1.24 -9.62
N LEU A 83 -12.42 1.23 -10.75
CA LEU A 83 -11.80 1.03 -12.05
C LEU A 83 -11.34 2.37 -12.60
N ALA A 84 -10.14 2.43 -13.17
CA ALA A 84 -9.61 3.64 -13.78
C ALA A 84 -9.23 3.37 -15.23
N ALA A 85 -9.43 4.37 -16.10
CA ALA A 85 -8.86 4.33 -17.43
C ALA A 85 -7.32 4.19 -17.35
N ASP A 86 -6.71 3.40 -18.23
CA ASP A 86 -5.28 3.09 -18.20
C ASP A 86 -4.39 4.34 -18.16
N LYS A 87 -4.76 5.37 -18.94
CA LYS A 87 -4.07 6.67 -18.99
C LYS A 87 -4.08 7.42 -17.66
N LEU A 88 -4.98 7.08 -16.76
CA LEU A 88 -5.10 7.68 -15.44
C LEU A 88 -4.17 7.00 -14.43
N MET A 89 -3.82 5.73 -14.63
CA MET A 89 -2.94 4.97 -13.74
C MET A 89 -1.54 5.60 -13.67
N SER A 90 -0.95 5.96 -14.81
CA SER A 90 0.36 6.64 -14.84
C SER A 90 0.35 8.01 -14.17
N ARG A 91 -0.78 8.72 -14.24
CA ARG A 91 -0.96 10.00 -13.54
C ARG A 91 -1.06 9.84 -12.04
N ILE A 92 -1.54 8.70 -11.55
CA ILE A 92 -1.65 8.38 -10.12
C ILE A 92 -0.29 7.98 -9.56
N THR A 93 0.45 7.12 -10.27
CA THR A 93 1.71 6.54 -9.78
C THR A 93 2.95 7.36 -10.09
N HIS A 94 2.85 8.39 -10.95
CA HIS A 94 3.99 9.19 -11.42
C HIS A 94 5.10 8.35 -12.08
N LYS A 95 4.74 7.19 -12.67
CA LYS A 95 5.67 6.26 -13.33
C LYS A 95 5.23 6.00 -14.77
N ASP A 96 6.22 5.93 -15.66
CA ASP A 96 6.01 5.58 -17.07
C ASP A 96 5.51 4.13 -17.21
N ASN A 97 6.00 3.22 -16.36
CA ASN A 97 5.54 1.83 -16.25
C ASN A 97 4.59 1.67 -15.06
N ALA A 98 3.44 2.36 -15.13
CA ALA A 98 2.43 2.28 -14.10
C ALA A 98 1.92 0.84 -13.92
N GLN A 99 1.89 0.38 -12.67
CA GLN A 99 1.29 -0.91 -12.35
C GLN A 99 -0.22 -0.88 -12.64
N SER A 100 -0.77 -2.03 -13.03
CA SER A 100 -2.21 -2.17 -13.33
C SER A 100 -3.11 -2.03 -12.10
N VAL A 101 -2.55 -1.98 -10.90
CA VAL A 101 -3.30 -1.84 -9.65
C VAL A 101 -2.50 -1.07 -8.60
N VAL A 102 -3.22 -0.23 -7.86
CA VAL A 102 -2.69 0.65 -6.81
C VAL A 102 -3.68 0.64 -5.64
N ALA A 103 -3.20 0.68 -4.41
CA ALA A 103 -4.03 0.78 -3.23
C ALA A 103 -3.57 1.91 -2.32
N ALA A 104 -4.53 2.59 -1.69
CA ALA A 104 -4.28 3.48 -0.58
C ALA A 104 -4.57 2.74 0.72
N PHE A 105 -3.53 2.42 1.47
CA PHE A 105 -3.63 1.75 2.77
C PHE A 105 -3.57 2.75 3.91
N ARG A 106 -4.27 2.46 5.01
CA ARG A 106 -4.14 3.22 6.25
C ARG A 106 -2.79 2.94 6.90
N GLN A 107 -2.11 4.00 7.30
CA GLN A 107 -0.86 3.90 8.05
C GLN A 107 -1.12 3.25 9.41
N ARG A 108 -0.09 2.54 9.87
CA ARG A 108 -0.03 1.94 11.20
C ARG A 108 1.27 2.39 11.84
N HIS A 109 1.15 3.06 12.98
CA HIS A 109 2.28 3.36 13.83
C HIS A 109 2.21 2.40 15.01
N LEU A 110 3.28 1.64 15.19
CA LEU A 110 3.42 0.70 16.28
C LEU A 110 4.34 1.33 17.31
N GLY A 111 3.90 1.35 18.57
CA GLY A 111 4.78 1.67 19.69
C GLY A 111 5.67 0.48 20.04
N LEU A 112 6.61 0.69 20.96
CA LEU A 112 7.47 -0.39 21.47
C LEU A 112 6.68 -1.46 22.24
N ASP A 113 5.50 -1.11 22.75
CA ASP A 113 4.55 -2.00 23.41
C ASP A 113 3.94 -3.05 22.46
N ALA A 114 3.96 -2.79 21.15
CA ALA A 114 3.50 -3.73 20.13
C ALA A 114 4.58 -4.76 19.72
N LEU A 115 5.80 -4.68 20.28
CA LEU A 115 6.85 -5.65 19.98
C LEU A 115 6.48 -7.04 20.52
N PRO A 116 6.70 -8.10 19.74
CA PRO A 116 6.41 -9.45 20.18
C PRO A 116 7.23 -9.80 21.42
N GLN A 117 6.56 -10.30 22.45
CA GLN A 117 7.17 -10.75 23.69
C GLN A 117 7.74 -12.16 23.48
N THR A 118 8.89 -12.25 22.81
CA THR A 118 9.58 -13.52 22.55
C THR A 118 10.80 -13.65 23.44
N LYS A 119 10.98 -14.82 24.07
CA LYS A 119 12.15 -15.09 24.92
C LYS A 119 13.47 -15.05 24.15
N ASP A 120 13.45 -15.42 22.87
CA ASP A 120 14.63 -15.52 22.00
C ASP A 120 14.51 -14.62 20.75
N GLY A 121 13.79 -13.50 20.85
CA GLY A 121 13.60 -12.58 19.74
C GLY A 121 14.86 -11.82 19.37
N LEU A 122 15.22 -11.82 18.09
CA LEU A 122 16.27 -10.95 17.56
C LEU A 122 15.64 -9.68 16.98
N PHE A 123 16.12 -8.51 17.40
CA PHE A 123 15.62 -7.21 16.94
C PHE A 123 16.76 -6.40 16.33
N VAL A 124 16.43 -5.56 15.35
CA VAL A 124 17.37 -4.60 14.73
C VAL A 124 16.90 -3.19 15.03
N ALA A 125 17.74 -2.41 15.71
CA ALA A 125 17.51 -0.98 15.92
C ALA A 125 18.33 -0.17 14.90
N LEU A 126 17.67 0.72 14.17
CA LEU A 126 18.29 1.60 13.19
C LEU A 126 18.23 3.04 13.71
N TYR A 127 19.40 3.62 13.95
CA TYR A 127 19.56 4.98 14.45
C TYR A 127 19.80 5.96 13.29
N GLU A 128 18.99 7.01 13.20
CA GLU A 128 19.08 8.05 12.17
C GLU A 128 19.19 7.52 10.71
N VAL A 129 18.34 6.58 10.31
CA VAL A 129 18.32 6.11 8.91
C VAL A 129 17.80 7.22 7.99
N ARG A 130 18.66 7.70 7.09
CA ARG A 130 18.36 8.84 6.19
C ARG A 130 17.91 8.45 4.78
N ASP A 131 18.22 7.23 4.34
CA ASP A 131 17.93 6.76 2.97
C ASP A 131 16.80 5.71 2.94
N PRO A 132 15.63 6.01 2.35
CA PRO A 132 14.53 5.07 2.19
C PRO A 132 14.89 3.80 1.39
N GLY A 133 15.81 3.90 0.43
CA GLY A 133 16.25 2.75 -0.37
C GLY A 133 17.02 1.73 0.48
N ASN A 134 17.89 2.23 1.37
CA ASN A 134 18.60 1.39 2.33
C ASN A 134 17.64 0.75 3.33
N LEU A 135 16.65 1.51 3.82
CA LEU A 135 15.66 0.98 4.76
C LEU A 135 14.87 -0.19 4.19
N GLY A 136 14.40 -0.07 2.94
CA GLY A 136 13.65 -1.16 2.28
C GLY A 136 14.47 -2.44 2.13
N THR A 137 15.76 -2.31 1.80
CA THR A 137 16.68 -3.46 1.70
C THR A 137 16.89 -4.11 3.07
N ILE A 138 17.13 -3.31 4.11
CA ILE A 138 17.30 -3.81 5.48
C ILE A 138 16.07 -4.58 5.94
N LEU A 139 14.86 -4.04 5.72
CA LEU A 139 13.62 -4.72 6.10
C LEU A 139 13.44 -6.07 5.40
N ARG A 140 13.81 -6.17 4.11
CA ARG A 140 13.74 -7.44 3.37
C ARG A 140 14.78 -8.44 3.86
N THR A 141 15.99 -7.99 4.17
CA THR A 141 17.03 -8.85 4.75
C THR A 141 16.61 -9.34 6.14
N ALA A 142 16.01 -8.47 6.95
CA ALA A 142 15.52 -8.81 8.27
C ALA A 142 14.41 -9.87 8.22
N ASP A 143 13.46 -9.74 7.28
CA ASP A 143 12.43 -10.76 7.01
C ASP A 143 13.05 -12.12 6.62
N CYS A 144 14.04 -12.13 5.70
CA CYS A 144 14.75 -13.34 5.32
C CYS A 144 15.54 -14.00 6.47
N ALA A 145 16.05 -13.20 7.41
CA ALA A 145 16.81 -13.68 8.57
C ALA A 145 15.93 -14.00 9.79
N ALA A 146 14.60 -14.00 9.65
CA ALA A 146 13.65 -14.25 10.74
C ALA A 146 13.82 -13.30 11.94
N ILE A 147 14.19 -12.05 11.68
CA ILE A 147 14.24 -10.99 12.68
C ILE A 147 12.83 -10.71 13.19
N SER A 148 12.68 -10.65 14.52
CA SER A 148 11.39 -10.47 15.21
C SER A 148 10.83 -9.05 15.09
N GLY A 149 11.67 -8.06 14.83
CA GLY A 149 11.23 -6.70 14.60
C GLY A 149 12.37 -5.73 14.25
N VAL A 150 11.99 -4.63 13.60
CA VAL A 150 12.89 -3.52 13.29
C VAL A 150 12.38 -2.26 13.98
N ILE A 151 13.25 -1.60 14.72
CA ILE A 151 12.96 -0.39 15.49
C ILE A 151 13.67 0.78 14.82
N LEU A 152 12.93 1.85 14.52
CA LEU A 152 13.51 3.09 14.02
C LEU A 152 13.68 4.07 15.18
N VAL A 153 14.92 4.48 15.45
CA VAL A 153 15.28 5.40 16.52
C VAL A 153 15.69 6.72 15.90
N GLU A 154 15.09 7.82 16.37
CA GLU A 154 15.30 9.18 15.86
C GLU A 154 15.07 9.30 14.34
N THR A 155 13.78 9.23 13.95
CA THR A 155 13.30 9.37 12.56
C THR A 155 12.72 10.74 12.23
#